data_AF-A0A7S1R7T5-F1
#
_entry.id   AF-A0A7S1R7T5-F1
#
_cell.length_a   1.000
_cell.length_b   1.000
_cell.length_c   1.000
_cell.angle_alpha   90.00
_cell.angle_beta   90.00
_cell.angle_gamma   90.00
#
_symmetry.space_group_name_H-M   'P 1'
#
loop_
_entity.id
_entity.type
_entity.pdbx_description
1 polymer ?
#
loop_
_entity_poly.entity_id
_entity_poly.type
_entity_poly.pdbx_seq_one_letter_code
_entity_poly.pdbx_strand_id
1 'polypeptide(L)'
;VALGLLLAWPAPAGAFIEEIFGQAFGGGGGGGFQFQMGGDGGPFEMMGGGPRRKKPKFPKGVPKDVAKAMSWMKGTEWNWNNWRNVKFEKDGTFDAPTQDCHGGMCKWSASADGKVYILWGDAGLHELQVQGQLPKEQDQAKLQGLRMKGRRTSDGERCHAAFQRVFDFEAAELERDLYAVLGLPDDAEEADIKKVYRKLSVKYHPDKNPDEESKRKFAEIRDAYEILNDPDRKILYDTGGMEAVKSHEKGQVQKGEDVDAQLEVRLEDLYNGGVQHAGLQRRVVCRGCRARPESPKCRVCSRCPNEVRMAHVQVGPGMFMQQQQEVASKERCKTEDTTIDVQIEKGMRRGEKLSFPRMAEERPGQLPGSVVLTLQLQKHPKFERRGDDLHLALQVSLRESLLGWSRTVRHLDGHTLEVGSRGVTRPLQVLRVRGEGMPLRDDPASFGDLLLRVEVLFPPQLSEAQRAAVAGAFEQDPPRAEL
;
A
#
# COMPACT_ATOMS: atom_id res chain seq x y z
N VAL A 1 -33.10 -58.20 -0.28
CA VAL A 1 -34.10 -57.41 0.48
C VAL A 1 -34.24 -56.07 -0.21
N ALA A 2 -35.47 -55.57 -0.29
CA ALA A 2 -36.03 -54.63 -1.26
C ALA A 2 -35.31 -53.28 -1.53
N LEU A 3 -35.54 -52.78 -2.76
CA LEU A 3 -35.79 -51.39 -3.25
C LEU A 3 -35.17 -50.22 -2.44
N GLY A 4 -34.60 -49.15 -3.01
CA GLY A 4 -34.77 -48.53 -4.33
C GLY A 4 -34.86 -46.99 -4.15
N LEU A 5 -34.35 -46.24 -5.14
CA LEU A 5 -34.61 -44.81 -5.44
C LEU A 5 -34.09 -43.72 -4.46
N LEU A 6 -33.17 -42.85 -4.90
CA LEU A 6 -33.30 -41.61 -5.71
C LEU A 6 -33.55 -40.34 -4.87
N LEU A 7 -32.55 -39.45 -4.97
CA LEU A 7 -32.61 -37.99 -5.13
C LEU A 7 -33.25 -37.07 -4.07
N ALA A 8 -32.60 -35.91 -4.04
CA ALA A 8 -33.13 -34.56 -3.84
C ALA A 8 -32.96 -33.92 -2.46
N TRP A 9 -32.17 -32.85 -2.47
CA TRP A 9 -32.28 -31.69 -1.59
C TRP A 9 -33.72 -31.20 -1.47
N PRO A 10 -34.03 -30.65 -0.29
CA PRO A 10 -34.69 -29.36 -0.27
C PRO A 10 -34.01 -28.38 0.71
N ALA A 11 -33.92 -27.11 0.33
CA ALA A 11 -33.95 -26.02 1.30
C ALA A 11 -35.37 -25.93 1.91
N PRO A 12 -35.52 -25.46 3.16
CA PRO A 12 -36.14 -24.13 3.30
C PRO A 12 -35.68 -23.29 4.51
N ALA A 13 -36.02 -22.01 4.37
CA ALA A 13 -36.12 -20.86 5.27
C ALA A 13 -36.12 -21.02 6.81
N GLY A 14 -35.63 -19.96 7.48
CA GLY A 14 -36.38 -19.27 8.54
C GLY A 14 -35.93 -19.47 10.00
N ALA A 15 -35.23 -18.45 10.51
CA ALA A 15 -35.26 -17.85 11.86
C ALA A 15 -35.33 -18.69 13.17
N PHE A 16 -34.68 -18.12 14.20
CA PHE A 16 -34.77 -18.36 15.65
C PHE A 16 -33.98 -19.54 16.26
N ILE A 17 -33.04 -19.21 17.17
CA ILE A 17 -33.08 -19.49 18.62
C ILE A 17 -31.85 -18.83 19.29
N GLU A 18 -32.12 -17.83 20.15
CA GLU A 18 -31.31 -17.42 21.29
C GLU A 18 -31.51 -18.39 22.46
N GLU A 19 -30.58 -18.31 23.42
CA GLU A 19 -30.60 -18.83 24.80
C GLU A 19 -29.93 -20.19 25.07
N ILE A 20 -28.74 -20.07 25.66
CA ILE A 20 -28.26 -20.96 26.72
C ILE A 20 -28.09 -20.13 28.00
N PHE A 21 -29.05 -20.35 28.91
CA PHE A 21 -28.95 -20.43 30.36
C PHE A 21 -28.82 -19.15 31.23
N GLY A 22 -30.00 -18.72 31.72
CA GLY A 22 -30.19 -18.36 33.13
C GLY A 22 -31.01 -19.42 33.88
N GLN A 23 -30.64 -19.67 35.14
CA GLN A 23 -31.44 -20.20 36.28
C GLN A 23 -30.47 -20.27 37.47
N ALA A 24 -30.76 -19.93 38.72
CA ALA A 24 -31.93 -19.51 39.48
C ALA A 24 -31.35 -18.69 40.68
N PHE A 25 -32.02 -17.75 41.33
CA PHE A 25 -33.13 -17.86 42.29
C PHE A 25 -33.72 -16.42 42.39
N GLY A 26 -35.03 -16.17 42.40
CA GLY A 26 -36.07 -16.82 43.20
C GLY A 26 -36.40 -15.89 44.39
N GLY A 27 -37.43 -15.06 44.22
CA GLY A 27 -37.78 -13.94 45.10
C GLY A 27 -38.56 -14.27 46.39
N GLY A 28 -39.07 -13.20 47.01
CA GLY A 28 -39.96 -13.23 48.18
C GLY A 28 -39.79 -11.96 49.02
N GLY A 29 -40.85 -11.15 49.12
CA GLY A 29 -40.78 -9.78 49.65
C GLY A 29 -41.16 -9.61 51.13
N GLY A 30 -41.32 -8.34 51.51
CA GLY A 30 -42.02 -7.91 52.72
C GLY A 30 -41.13 -7.27 53.79
N GLY A 31 -41.25 -5.93 53.95
CA GLY A 31 -40.70 -5.20 55.09
C GLY A 31 -40.21 -3.81 54.72
N GLY A 32 -41.11 -2.84 54.75
CA GLY A 32 -40.80 -1.44 54.42
C GLY A 32 -39.91 -0.78 55.46
N PHE A 33 -39.15 0.23 55.02
CA PHE A 33 -38.86 1.44 55.78
C PHE A 33 -38.75 2.62 54.81
N GLN A 34 -39.63 3.59 55.03
CA GLN A 34 -39.65 4.97 54.49
C GLN A 34 -38.31 5.65 54.81
N PHE A 35 -37.76 6.55 53.99
CA PHE A 35 -38.04 7.99 53.84
C PHE A 35 -37.24 8.47 52.61
N GLN A 36 -37.56 9.49 51.80
CA GLN A 36 -38.71 10.35 51.56
C GLN A 36 -38.27 11.22 50.36
N MET A 37 -38.85 11.01 49.18
CA MET A 37 -38.72 11.98 48.08
C MET A 37 -39.78 13.07 48.29
N GLY A 38 -39.34 14.31 48.32
CA GLY A 38 -40.12 15.47 47.88
C GLY A 38 -39.17 16.31 47.03
N GLY A 39 -39.52 16.83 45.88
CA GLY A 39 -40.77 16.88 45.14
C GLY A 39 -40.51 17.86 44.00
N ASP A 40 -41.08 17.55 42.84
CA ASP A 40 -41.50 18.48 41.79
C ASP A 40 -40.49 19.44 41.14
N GLY A 41 -40.26 19.20 39.85
CA GLY A 41 -40.66 20.14 38.81
C GLY A 41 -39.77 21.36 38.58
N GLY A 42 -38.87 21.26 37.60
CA GLY A 42 -38.31 22.42 36.91
C GLY A 42 -37.59 22.01 35.62
N PRO A 43 -37.77 22.71 34.48
CA PRO A 43 -36.99 22.47 33.28
C PRO A 43 -35.53 22.81 33.58
N PHE A 44 -34.60 21.93 33.18
CA PHE A 44 -33.17 22.20 33.28
C PHE A 44 -32.81 23.29 32.26
N GLU A 45 -32.90 24.55 32.68
CA GLU A 45 -32.32 25.68 32.00
C GLU A 45 -30.82 25.41 31.81
N MET A 46 -30.38 25.39 30.55
CA MET A 46 -28.97 25.47 30.18
C MET A 46 -28.46 26.88 30.55
N MET A 47 -28.16 27.07 31.84
CA MET A 47 -27.50 28.25 32.36
C MET A 47 -26.10 28.36 31.76
N GLY A 48 -25.92 29.43 30.97
CA GLY A 48 -24.69 30.21 30.98
C GLY A 48 -23.54 29.65 30.15
N GLY A 49 -23.39 30.20 28.93
CA GLY A 49 -22.07 30.35 28.34
C GLY A 49 -21.16 31.08 29.35
N GLY A 50 -20.21 30.35 29.91
CA GLY A 50 -19.15 30.93 30.73
C GLY A 50 -18.45 32.05 29.94
N PRO A 51 -18.00 33.13 30.61
CA PRO A 51 -17.39 34.25 29.92
C PRO A 51 -16.22 33.74 29.06
N ARG A 52 -16.22 34.06 27.76
CA ARG A 52 -15.04 33.87 26.90
C ARG A 52 -13.88 34.59 27.59
N ARG A 53 -12.97 33.83 28.23
CA ARG A 53 -11.78 34.39 28.89
C ARG A 53 -11.01 35.18 27.83
N LYS A 54 -10.88 36.50 28.03
CA LYS A 54 -10.13 37.36 27.10
C LYS A 54 -8.68 36.88 27.07
N LYS A 55 -8.10 36.73 25.87
CA LYS A 55 -6.68 36.36 25.72
C LYS A 55 -5.82 37.28 26.60
N PRO A 56 -4.95 36.72 27.45
CA PRO A 56 -4.19 37.53 28.38
C PRO A 56 -3.24 38.47 27.62
N LYS A 57 -3.16 39.72 28.10
CA LYS A 57 -2.28 40.76 27.57
C LYS A 57 -1.19 41.02 28.60
N PHE A 58 0.04 41.22 28.12
CA PHE A 58 1.13 41.64 28.99
C PHE A 58 0.80 42.99 29.67
N PRO A 59 1.18 43.17 30.95
CA PRO A 59 1.07 44.44 31.66
C PRO A 59 1.87 45.57 30.96
N LYS A 60 1.53 46.82 31.25
CA LYS A 60 2.27 48.00 30.74
C LYS A 60 3.73 47.92 31.20
N GLY A 61 4.68 47.98 30.26
CA GLY A 61 6.13 47.93 30.52
C GLY A 61 6.84 46.67 30.00
N VAL A 62 6.09 45.63 29.60
CA VAL A 62 6.66 44.41 29.01
C VAL A 62 6.59 44.46 27.48
N PRO A 63 7.66 44.10 26.74
CA PRO A 63 7.63 44.01 25.29
C PRO A 63 6.56 43.02 24.82
N LYS A 64 5.80 43.41 23.78
CA LYS A 64 4.77 42.54 23.19
C LYS A 64 5.38 41.44 22.32
N ASP A 65 6.51 41.72 21.70
CA ASP A 65 7.21 40.84 20.78
C ASP A 65 8.59 40.47 21.33
N VAL A 66 9.13 39.35 20.87
CA VAL A 66 10.48 38.89 21.19
C VAL A 66 11.50 39.76 20.46
N ALA A 67 12.41 40.38 21.20
CA ALA A 67 13.48 41.19 20.63
C ALA A 67 14.36 40.36 19.65
N LYS A 68 14.85 41.00 18.58
CA LYS A 68 15.67 40.33 17.55
C LYS A 68 16.92 39.65 18.13
N ALA A 69 17.52 40.21 19.18
CA ALA A 69 18.68 39.62 19.87
C ALA A 69 18.35 38.33 20.65
N MET A 70 17.06 38.07 20.91
CA MET A 70 16.55 36.93 21.67
C MET A 70 15.78 35.94 20.79
N SER A 71 15.89 36.06 19.46
CA SER A 71 15.17 35.18 18.52
C SER A 71 15.60 33.72 18.63
N TRP A 72 16.82 33.45 19.10
CA TRP A 72 17.38 32.10 19.31
C TRP A 72 16.62 31.28 20.37
N MET A 73 15.82 31.93 21.23
CA MET A 73 14.99 31.23 22.22
C MET A 73 13.71 30.63 21.62
N LYS A 74 13.31 31.05 20.41
CA LYS A 74 12.13 30.50 19.74
C LYS A 74 12.38 29.03 19.39
N GLY A 75 11.46 28.12 19.74
CA GLY A 75 11.64 26.69 19.50
C GLY A 75 12.66 26.06 20.46
N THR A 76 12.65 26.43 21.74
CA THR A 76 13.52 25.82 22.75
C THR A 76 12.70 25.25 23.91
N GLU A 77 13.19 24.17 24.51
CA GLU A 77 12.59 23.51 25.65
C GLU A 77 13.43 23.76 26.92
N TRP A 78 12.75 24.14 27.99
CA TRP A 78 13.37 24.53 29.25
C TRP A 78 12.73 23.77 30.41
N ASN A 79 13.55 23.17 31.27
CA ASN A 79 13.09 22.57 32.50
C ASN A 79 12.87 23.67 33.56
N TRP A 80 11.62 23.85 33.94
CA TRP A 80 11.11 24.84 34.88
C TRP A 80 11.04 24.29 36.30
N ASN A 81 11.67 25.01 37.23
CA ASN A 81 11.74 24.71 38.65
C ASN A 81 12.14 23.27 38.99
N ASN A 82 12.97 22.63 38.16
CA ASN A 82 13.34 21.21 38.27
C ASN A 82 12.14 20.25 38.30
N TRP A 83 10.99 20.68 37.77
CA TRP A 83 9.75 19.92 37.86
C TRP A 83 9.18 19.56 36.49
N ARG A 84 9.08 20.53 35.57
CA ARG A 84 8.38 20.33 34.30
C ARG A 84 9.07 21.04 33.15
N ASN A 85 8.93 20.52 31.94
CA ASN A 85 9.44 21.20 30.77
C ASN A 85 8.42 22.17 30.20
N VAL A 86 8.92 23.32 29.75
CA VAL A 86 8.16 24.41 29.12
C VAL A 86 8.76 24.66 27.76
N LYS A 87 7.91 24.77 26.74
CA LYS A 87 8.33 24.91 25.34
C LYS A 87 7.97 26.29 24.81
N PHE A 88 8.96 27.04 24.33
CA PHE A 88 8.74 28.35 23.71
C PHE A 88 8.46 28.22 22.22
N GLU A 89 7.30 28.69 21.77
CA GLU A 89 6.91 28.67 20.36
C GLU A 89 7.39 29.91 19.58
N LYS A 90 7.42 29.79 18.24
CA LYS A 90 7.89 30.87 17.34
C LYS A 90 6.96 32.09 17.34
N ASP A 91 5.68 31.89 17.66
CA ASP A 91 4.60 32.89 17.64
C ASP A 91 4.46 33.67 18.96
N GLY A 92 5.32 33.40 19.95
CA GLY A 92 5.28 34.05 21.27
C GLY A 92 4.32 33.39 22.26
N THR A 93 3.73 32.24 21.92
CA THR A 93 3.06 31.36 22.87
C THR A 93 4.03 30.35 23.46
N PHE A 94 3.68 29.73 24.59
CA PHE A 94 4.45 28.63 25.14
C PHE A 94 3.52 27.52 25.60
N ASP A 95 3.98 26.28 25.43
CA ASP A 95 3.29 25.08 25.86
C ASP A 95 3.84 24.59 27.20
N ALA A 96 2.94 24.27 28.11
CA ALA A 96 3.25 23.71 29.42
C ALA A 96 2.17 22.70 29.81
N PRO A 97 2.53 21.56 30.45
CA PRO A 97 1.62 20.48 30.81
C PRO A 97 0.76 20.85 32.03
N THR A 98 -0.06 21.89 31.91
CA THR A 98 -0.98 22.38 32.94
C THR A 98 -2.32 22.73 32.31
N GLN A 99 -3.42 22.43 33.02
CA GLN A 99 -4.79 22.78 32.57
C GLN A 99 -4.95 24.29 32.27
N ASP A 100 -4.13 25.13 32.90
CA ASP A 100 -4.19 26.60 32.79
C ASP A 100 -3.58 27.16 31.48
N CYS A 101 -2.88 26.35 30.69
CA CYS A 101 -2.23 26.78 29.44
C CYS A 101 -2.94 26.35 28.15
N HIS A 102 -4.08 25.66 28.22
CA HIS A 102 -4.82 25.27 27.02
C HIS A 102 -5.39 26.50 26.27
N GLY A 103 -5.29 26.49 24.93
CA GLY A 103 -5.94 27.49 24.07
C GLY A 103 -5.25 28.85 23.94
N GLY A 104 -3.92 28.93 24.15
CA GLY A 104 -3.15 30.17 23.97
C GLY A 104 -3.31 31.17 25.12
N MET A 105 -3.62 30.67 26.32
CA MET A 105 -3.68 31.44 27.57
C MET A 105 -2.31 31.68 28.21
N CYS A 106 -1.25 31.14 27.61
CA CYS A 106 0.13 31.26 28.07
C CYS A 106 0.97 31.96 27.00
N LYS A 107 1.67 33.04 27.38
CA LYS A 107 2.48 33.87 26.47
C LYS A 107 3.86 34.13 27.03
N TRP A 108 4.85 34.24 26.16
CA TRP A 108 6.18 34.67 26.54
C TRP A 108 6.67 35.80 25.63
N SER A 109 7.55 36.63 26.18
CA SER A 109 8.29 37.64 25.41
C SER A 109 9.69 37.79 25.99
N ALA A 110 10.60 38.39 25.23
CA ALA A 110 11.95 38.65 25.71
C ALA A 110 12.44 40.01 25.22
N SER A 111 13.15 40.70 26.09
CA SER A 111 13.76 42.00 25.83
C SER A 111 15.23 41.85 25.42
N ALA A 112 15.78 42.85 24.74
CA ALA A 112 17.14 42.81 24.20
C ALA A 112 18.25 42.73 25.27
N ASP A 113 17.93 43.05 26.52
CA ASP A 113 18.79 42.97 27.70
C ASP A 113 18.82 41.58 28.36
N GLY A 114 18.22 40.57 27.74
CA GLY A 114 18.22 39.19 28.25
C GLY A 114 17.16 38.89 29.30
N LYS A 115 16.20 39.81 29.50
CA LYS A 115 15.01 39.58 30.31
C LYS A 115 13.96 38.79 29.53
N VAL A 116 13.39 37.79 30.18
CA VAL A 116 12.34 36.91 29.66
C VAL A 116 11.11 37.04 30.53
N TYR A 117 9.98 37.34 29.91
CA TYR A 117 8.69 37.55 30.55
C TYR A 117 7.76 36.41 30.19
N ILE A 118 7.17 35.76 31.19
CA ILE A 118 6.29 34.60 31.00
C ILE A 118 4.98 34.86 31.73
N LEU A 119 3.89 34.89 30.98
CA LEU A 119 2.55 35.09 31.49
C LEU A 119 1.84 33.74 31.55
N TRP A 120 1.67 33.23 32.77
CA TRP A 120 1.14 31.90 33.02
C TRP A 120 -0.31 31.98 33.48
N GLY A 121 -1.27 32.05 32.54
CA GLY A 121 -2.71 32.06 32.85
C GLY A 121 -3.08 32.87 34.11
N ASP A 122 -3.66 32.17 35.09
CA ASP A 122 -4.10 32.73 36.37
C ASP A 122 -2.95 32.86 37.41
N ALA A 123 -1.80 32.23 37.17
CA ALA A 123 -0.60 32.29 38.01
C ALA A 123 0.25 33.57 37.79
N GLY A 124 -0.10 34.41 36.82
CA GLY A 124 0.46 35.76 36.67
C GLY A 124 1.83 35.84 35.95
N LEU A 125 2.43 37.03 36.00
CA LEU A 125 3.65 37.37 35.27
C LEU A 125 4.92 36.92 36.02
N HIS A 126 5.80 36.22 35.33
CA HIS A 126 7.12 35.82 35.79
C HIS A 126 8.17 36.59 35.00
N GLU A 127 9.12 37.21 35.71
CA GLU A 127 10.27 37.89 35.11
C GLU A 127 11.54 37.10 35.42
N LEU A 128 12.24 36.66 34.38
CA LEU A 128 13.49 35.90 34.47
C LEU A 128 14.61 36.59 33.70
N GLN A 129 15.84 36.37 34.15
CA GLN A 129 17.05 36.83 33.52
C GLN A 129 17.90 35.62 33.09
N VAL A 130 18.30 35.59 31.81
CA VAL A 130 19.28 34.62 31.31
C VAL A 130 20.62 34.85 31.99
N GLN A 131 21.21 33.77 32.52
CA GLN A 131 22.50 33.80 33.20
C GLN A 131 23.62 33.57 32.18
N GLY A 132 24.64 34.44 32.17
CA GLY A 132 25.80 34.34 31.28
C GLY A 132 25.73 35.24 30.04
N GLN A 133 26.64 35.01 29.09
CA GLN A 133 26.66 35.76 27.82
C GLN A 133 25.52 35.30 26.91
N LEU A 134 24.82 36.27 26.30
CA LEU A 134 23.73 36.01 25.38
C LEU A 134 24.26 35.32 24.10
N PRO A 135 23.78 34.12 23.75
CA PRO A 135 24.12 33.46 22.50
C PRO A 135 23.69 34.29 21.30
N LYS A 136 24.51 34.30 20.24
CA LYS A 136 24.19 34.97 18.97
C LYS A 136 23.44 34.06 17.99
N GLU A 137 23.56 32.74 18.16
CA GLU A 137 23.03 31.70 17.27
C GLU A 137 22.36 30.58 18.07
N GLN A 138 21.44 29.87 17.43
CA GLN A 138 20.71 28.74 18.01
C GLN A 138 21.46 27.43 17.72
N ASP A 139 22.37 27.05 18.60
CA ASP A 139 23.21 25.84 18.48
C ASP A 139 23.07 24.98 19.74
N GLN A 140 22.61 23.74 19.61
CA GLN A 140 22.31 22.88 20.74
C GLN A 140 23.51 22.66 21.67
N ALA A 141 24.73 22.56 21.14
CA ALA A 141 25.93 22.35 21.95
C ALA A 141 26.31 23.60 22.75
N LYS A 142 26.10 24.80 22.17
CA LYS A 142 26.40 26.09 22.82
C LYS A 142 25.34 26.50 23.84
N LEU A 143 24.11 26.00 23.69
CA LEU A 143 22.99 26.30 24.59
C LEU A 143 22.94 25.37 25.82
N GLN A 144 23.63 24.23 25.79
CA GLN A 144 23.72 23.32 26.94
C GLN A 144 24.31 24.02 28.17
N GLY A 145 23.60 23.92 29.30
CA GLY A 145 24.02 24.53 30.57
C GLY A 145 23.50 25.95 30.81
N LEU A 146 22.85 26.59 29.83
CA LEU A 146 22.18 27.88 30.04
C LEU A 146 21.05 27.75 31.07
N ARG A 147 20.97 28.77 31.93
CA ARG A 147 19.97 28.85 32.99
C ARG A 147 19.36 30.24 33.02
N MET A 148 18.10 30.32 33.40
CA MET A 148 17.41 31.55 33.72
C MET A 148 17.01 31.53 35.19
N LYS A 149 17.08 32.68 35.84
CA LYS A 149 16.62 32.86 37.22
C LYS A 149 15.74 34.09 37.28
N GLY A 150 14.70 34.01 38.07
CA GLY A 150 13.69 35.05 38.13
C GLY A 150 12.79 34.94 39.33
N ARG A 151 11.72 35.74 39.32
CA ARG A 151 10.68 35.71 40.33
C ARG A 151 9.31 35.92 39.71
N ARG A 152 8.30 35.35 40.35
CA ARG A 152 6.90 35.66 40.07
C ARG A 152 6.56 37.03 40.65
N THR A 153 5.91 37.88 39.85
CA THR A 153 5.64 39.29 40.20
C THR A 153 4.55 39.43 41.26
N SER A 154 3.62 38.46 41.36
CA SER A 154 2.49 38.53 42.29
C SER A 154 2.87 38.24 43.74
N ASP A 155 3.74 37.25 43.99
CA ASP A 155 4.07 36.78 45.35
C ASP A 155 5.58 36.67 45.63
N GLY A 156 6.42 37.00 44.65
CA GLY A 156 7.87 36.97 44.79
C GLY A 156 8.49 35.56 44.77
N GLU A 157 7.73 34.51 44.42
CA GLU A 157 8.23 33.14 44.38
C GLU A 157 9.40 33.02 43.40
N ARG A 158 10.50 32.36 43.81
CA ARG A 158 11.69 32.21 42.97
C ARG A 158 11.45 31.21 41.85
N CYS A 159 11.82 31.59 40.64
CA CYS A 159 11.71 30.72 39.47
C CYS A 159 13.08 30.49 38.84
N HIS A 160 13.33 29.27 38.38
CA HIS A 160 14.51 28.93 37.61
C HIS A 160 14.12 28.07 36.41
N ALA A 161 14.82 28.27 35.30
CA ALA A 161 14.64 27.49 34.10
C ALA A 161 16.01 27.03 33.59
N ALA A 162 16.16 25.76 33.25
CA ALA A 162 17.39 25.21 32.67
C ALA A 162 17.14 24.76 31.23
N PHE A 163 17.99 25.16 30.31
CA PHE A 163 17.87 24.73 28.91
C PHE A 163 18.02 23.21 28.81
N GLN A 164 17.13 22.58 28.04
CA GLN A 164 17.17 21.14 27.78
C GLN A 164 17.62 20.87 26.34
N ARG A 165 16.89 21.39 25.35
CA ARG A 165 17.18 21.16 23.94
C ARG A 165 16.55 22.23 23.04
N VAL A 166 17.09 22.34 21.82
CA VAL A 166 16.41 23.02 20.72
C VAL A 166 15.32 22.09 20.21
N PHE A 167 14.09 22.59 20.14
CA PHE A 167 12.99 21.91 19.49
C PHE A 167 12.99 22.35 18.02
N ASP A 168 13.49 21.47 17.16
CA ASP A 168 13.47 21.69 15.73
C ASP A 168 12.03 21.57 15.21
N PHE A 169 11.39 22.73 14.98
CA PHE A 169 10.04 22.80 14.43
C PHE A 169 9.98 22.30 12.97
N GLU A 170 11.06 22.41 12.20
CA GLU A 170 11.10 21.84 10.85
C GLU A 170 11.12 20.32 10.91
N ALA A 171 11.87 19.72 11.85
CA ALA A 171 11.83 18.28 12.11
C ALA A 171 10.43 17.82 12.59
N ALA A 172 9.77 18.59 13.47
CA ALA A 172 8.44 18.24 13.97
C ALA A 172 7.31 18.40 12.93
N GLU A 173 7.44 19.35 11.99
CA GLU A 173 6.55 19.43 10.82
C GLU A 173 6.86 18.34 9.79
N LEU A 174 8.11 17.91 9.65
CA LEU A 174 8.51 16.70 8.91
C LEU A 174 8.01 15.39 9.57
N GLU A 175 7.72 15.40 10.87
CA GLU A 175 7.23 14.26 11.65
C GLU A 175 5.70 14.14 11.73
N ARG A 176 4.94 15.09 11.17
CA ARG A 176 3.48 14.92 11.08
C ARG A 176 3.15 13.89 10.02
N ASP A 177 2.83 12.69 10.50
CA ASP A 177 2.34 11.58 9.69
C ASP A 177 1.11 12.03 8.86
N LEU A 178 1.23 11.96 7.52
CA LEU A 178 0.17 12.37 6.59
C LEU A 178 -1.10 11.51 6.74
N TYR A 179 -0.96 10.23 7.08
CA TYR A 179 -2.11 9.37 7.37
C TYR A 179 -2.78 9.81 8.67
N ALA A 180 -1.99 10.18 9.69
CA ALA A 180 -2.53 10.70 10.95
C ALA A 180 -3.25 12.05 10.77
N VAL A 181 -2.78 12.92 9.86
CA VAL A 181 -3.47 14.18 9.48
C VAL A 181 -4.85 13.89 8.92
N LEU A 182 -4.98 12.84 8.11
CA LEU A 182 -6.27 12.38 7.58
C LEU A 182 -7.06 11.52 8.58
N GLY A 183 -6.43 11.04 9.67
CA GLY A 183 -7.03 10.09 10.61
C GLY A 183 -7.21 8.69 10.01
N LEU A 184 -6.29 8.28 9.13
CA LEU A 184 -6.24 6.98 8.47
C LEU A 184 -5.12 6.11 9.06
N PRO A 185 -5.25 4.77 8.96
CA PRO A 185 -4.15 3.86 9.24
C PRO A 185 -3.10 3.87 8.11
N ASP A 186 -1.90 3.38 8.43
CA ASP A 186 -0.73 3.32 7.54
C ASP A 186 -0.93 2.48 6.27
N ASP A 187 -1.91 1.57 6.28
CA ASP A 187 -2.27 0.63 5.21
C ASP A 187 -3.51 1.07 4.44
N ALA A 188 -3.97 2.31 4.62
CA ALA A 188 -5.16 2.82 3.95
C ALA A 188 -5.05 2.78 2.41
N GLU A 189 -6.08 2.24 1.77
CA GLU A 189 -6.19 2.19 0.32
C GLU A 189 -6.55 3.56 -0.27
N GLU A 190 -6.27 3.74 -1.57
CA GLU A 190 -6.53 4.98 -2.30
C GLU A 190 -8.01 5.42 -2.21
N ALA A 191 -8.93 4.45 -2.22
CA ALA A 191 -10.37 4.71 -2.08
C ALA A 191 -10.72 5.35 -0.73
N ASP A 192 -10.10 4.89 0.36
CA ASP A 192 -10.31 5.43 1.70
C ASP A 192 -9.71 6.83 1.85
N ILE A 193 -8.52 7.05 1.29
CA ILE A 193 -7.86 8.37 1.25
C ILE A 193 -8.79 9.40 0.59
N LYS A 194 -9.33 9.08 -0.59
CA LYS A 194 -10.27 9.96 -1.32
C LYS A 194 -11.56 10.21 -0.54
N LYS A 195 -12.11 9.17 0.08
CA LYS A 195 -13.36 9.27 0.85
C LYS A 195 -13.21 10.17 2.08
N VAL A 196 -12.13 9.99 2.83
CA VAL A 196 -11.84 10.78 4.03
C VAL A 196 -11.50 12.22 3.67
N TYR A 197 -10.68 12.44 2.63
CA TYR A 197 -10.39 13.79 2.13
C TYR A 197 -11.66 14.56 1.79
N ARG A 198 -12.61 13.97 1.05
CA ARG A 198 -13.90 14.60 0.72
C ARG A 198 -14.68 15.00 1.98
N LYS A 199 -14.73 14.11 2.98
CA LYS A 199 -15.43 14.37 4.25
C LYS A 199 -14.79 15.52 5.04
N LEU A 200 -13.47 15.51 5.16
CA LEU A 200 -12.73 16.52 5.92
C LEU A 200 -12.70 17.87 5.19
N SER A 201 -12.58 17.87 3.86
CA SER A 201 -12.63 19.08 3.04
C SER A 201 -13.95 19.82 3.19
N VAL A 202 -15.08 19.12 3.19
CA VAL A 202 -16.39 19.73 3.43
C VAL A 202 -16.52 20.25 4.86
N LYS A 203 -15.95 19.53 5.83
CA LYS A 203 -15.98 19.90 7.25
C LYS A 203 -15.18 21.17 7.53
N TYR A 204 -14.01 21.35 6.92
CA TYR A 204 -13.11 22.48 7.18
C TYR A 204 -13.08 23.51 6.05
N HIS A 205 -14.04 23.47 5.12
CA HIS A 205 -14.07 24.39 3.99
C HIS A 205 -14.16 25.86 4.45
N PRO A 206 -13.33 26.78 3.92
CA PRO A 206 -13.31 28.18 4.34
C PRO A 206 -14.68 28.88 4.27
N ASP A 207 -15.50 28.53 3.27
CA ASP A 207 -16.84 29.12 3.11
C ASP A 207 -17.82 28.72 4.21
N LYS A 208 -17.71 27.51 4.76
CA LYS A 208 -18.59 27.01 5.83
C LYS A 208 -18.06 27.36 7.21
N ASN A 209 -16.73 27.39 7.34
CA ASN A 209 -16.01 27.61 8.60
C ASN A 209 -14.86 28.59 8.36
N PRO A 210 -15.13 29.91 8.44
CA PRO A 210 -14.14 30.95 8.14
C PRO A 210 -13.12 31.19 9.26
N ASP A 211 -13.04 30.32 10.26
CA ASP A 211 -12.10 30.42 11.37
C ASP A 211 -10.66 30.03 10.96
N GLU A 212 -9.68 30.66 11.61
CA GLU A 212 -8.25 30.42 11.31
C GLU A 212 -7.80 28.99 11.61
N GLU A 213 -8.48 28.29 12.52
CA GLU A 213 -8.16 26.90 12.84
C GLU A 213 -8.61 25.96 11.72
N SER A 214 -9.82 26.13 11.19
CA SER A 214 -10.35 25.40 10.04
C SER A 214 -9.54 25.65 8.79
N LYS A 215 -9.12 26.90 8.53
CA LYS A 215 -8.22 27.22 7.40
C LYS A 215 -6.89 26.47 7.48
N ARG A 216 -6.27 26.45 8.68
CA ARG A 216 -5.03 25.69 8.91
C ARG A 216 -5.23 24.19 8.70
N LYS A 217 -6.27 23.61 9.30
CA LYS A 217 -6.59 22.19 9.12
C LYS A 217 -6.88 21.85 7.66
N PHE A 218 -7.61 22.70 6.96
CA PHE A 218 -7.90 22.53 5.54
C PHE A 218 -6.62 22.52 4.68
N ALA A 219 -5.68 23.43 4.96
CA ALA A 219 -4.38 23.41 4.30
C ALA A 219 -3.62 22.12 4.57
N GLU A 220 -3.53 21.68 5.83
CA GLU A 220 -2.88 20.42 6.22
C GLU A 220 -3.50 19.20 5.52
N ILE A 221 -4.84 19.11 5.50
CA ILE A 221 -5.59 18.03 4.84
C ILE A 221 -5.34 18.02 3.33
N ARG A 222 -5.32 19.19 2.70
CA ARG A 222 -5.05 19.34 1.27
C ARG A 222 -3.63 18.88 0.94
N ASP A 223 -2.64 19.34 1.70
CA ASP A 223 -1.23 19.03 1.45
C ASP A 223 -0.96 17.53 1.66
N ALA A 224 -1.56 16.92 2.69
CA ALA A 224 -1.50 15.47 2.90
C ALA A 224 -2.15 14.68 1.75
N TYR A 225 -3.32 15.12 1.28
CA TYR A 225 -3.99 14.47 0.16
C TYR A 225 -3.20 14.59 -1.15
N GLU A 226 -2.55 15.74 -1.41
CA GLU A 226 -1.76 15.93 -2.63
C GLU A 226 -0.62 14.90 -2.75
N ILE A 227 0.00 14.55 -1.63
CA ILE A 227 1.09 13.56 -1.59
C ILE A 227 0.52 12.14 -1.63
N LEU A 228 -0.50 11.84 -0.82
CA LEU A 228 -1.05 10.48 -0.68
C LEU A 228 -1.94 10.04 -1.85
N ASN A 229 -2.46 10.96 -2.65
CA ASN A 229 -3.30 10.64 -3.81
C ASN A 229 -2.47 10.32 -5.08
N ASP A 230 -1.23 10.79 -5.16
CA ASP A 230 -0.35 10.45 -6.27
C ASP A 230 0.39 9.12 -5.96
N PRO A 231 0.33 8.10 -6.85
CA PRO A 231 0.88 6.78 -6.54
C PRO A 231 2.39 6.82 -6.32
N ASP A 232 3.12 7.66 -7.07
CA ASP A 232 4.58 7.73 -6.99
C ASP A 232 5.00 8.44 -5.71
N ARG A 233 4.38 9.59 -5.41
CA ARG A 233 4.61 10.34 -4.17
C ARG A 233 4.20 9.53 -2.94
N LYS A 234 3.11 8.78 -3.00
CA LYS A 234 2.67 7.88 -1.92
C LYS A 234 3.71 6.81 -1.65
N ILE A 235 4.17 6.08 -2.68
CA ILE A 235 5.21 5.06 -2.51
C ILE A 235 6.50 5.66 -1.94
N LEU A 236 6.90 6.84 -2.43
CA LEU A 236 8.09 7.51 -1.92
C LEU A 236 7.94 7.97 -0.48
N TYR A 237 6.76 8.47 -0.11
CA TYR A 237 6.44 8.81 1.26
C TYR A 237 6.48 7.56 2.17
N ASP A 238 5.89 6.46 1.73
CA ASP A 238 5.83 5.21 2.49
C ASP A 238 7.23 4.58 2.66
N THR A 239 8.06 4.61 1.61
CA THR A 239 9.41 4.00 1.60
C THR A 239 10.51 4.93 2.16
N GLY A 240 10.35 6.24 2.02
CA GLY A 240 11.41 7.24 2.19
C GLY A 240 11.02 8.51 2.95
N GLY A 241 9.75 8.66 3.32
CA GLY A 241 9.23 9.82 4.04
C GLY A 241 9.21 11.09 3.20
N MET A 242 9.06 12.24 3.85
CA MET A 242 9.02 13.54 3.17
C MET A 242 10.33 13.88 2.45
N GLU A 243 11.47 13.31 2.88
CA GLU A 243 12.76 13.51 2.22
C GLU A 243 12.77 12.92 0.80
N ALA A 244 12.19 11.73 0.62
CA ALA A 244 12.10 11.09 -0.69
C ALA A 244 11.13 11.82 -1.63
N VAL A 245 10.00 12.31 -1.10
CA VAL A 245 9.05 13.14 -1.87
C VAL A 245 9.73 14.42 -2.37
N LYS A 246 10.46 15.14 -1.49
CA LYS A 246 11.22 16.35 -1.87
C LYS A 246 12.32 16.05 -2.89
N SER A 247 12.95 14.88 -2.80
CA SER A 247 13.97 14.45 -3.76
C SER A 247 13.36 14.15 -5.13
N HIS A 248 12.15 13.60 -5.16
CA HIS A 248 11.40 13.34 -6.39
C HIS A 248 10.97 14.63 -7.09
N GLU A 249 10.51 15.64 -6.34
CA GLU A 249 10.20 16.97 -6.89
C GLU A 249 11.41 17.64 -7.55
N LYS A 250 12.63 17.31 -7.08
CA LYS A 250 13.90 17.76 -7.67
C LYS A 250 14.40 16.88 -8.82
N GLY A 251 13.67 15.82 -9.18
CA GLY A 251 14.07 14.85 -10.21
C GLY A 251 15.28 13.99 -9.81
N GLN A 252 15.56 13.84 -8.52
CA GLN A 252 16.75 13.15 -8.00
C GLN A 252 16.48 11.69 -7.58
N VAL A 253 15.25 11.20 -7.74
CA VAL A 253 14.86 9.84 -7.37
C VAL A 253 15.12 8.87 -8.51
N GLN A 254 15.78 7.77 -8.18
CA GLN A 254 16.03 6.69 -9.14
C GLN A 254 14.82 5.76 -9.23
N LYS A 255 14.65 5.11 -10.39
CA LYS A 255 13.70 4.00 -10.55
C LYS A 255 14.43 2.68 -10.26
N GLY A 256 13.73 1.76 -9.59
CA GLY A 256 14.18 0.41 -9.30
C GLY A 256 14.25 -0.45 -10.56
N GLU A 257 14.92 -1.59 -10.44
CA GLU A 257 15.10 -2.55 -11.51
C GLU A 257 13.77 -3.22 -11.85
N ASP A 258 13.52 -3.42 -13.15
CA ASP A 258 12.38 -4.17 -13.62
C ASP A 258 12.62 -5.68 -13.40
N VAL A 259 11.55 -6.44 -13.10
CA VAL A 259 11.61 -7.88 -12.84
C VAL A 259 10.95 -8.62 -14.01
N ASP A 260 11.73 -9.40 -14.74
CA ASP A 260 11.21 -10.30 -15.77
C ASP A 260 10.73 -11.63 -15.13
N ALA A 261 9.45 -11.96 -15.31
CA ALA A 261 8.87 -13.23 -14.87
C ALA A 261 8.13 -13.91 -16.02
N GLN A 262 8.03 -15.23 -15.95
CA GLN A 262 7.33 -16.03 -16.96
C GLN A 262 5.95 -16.39 -16.44
N LEU A 263 4.91 -16.09 -17.24
CA LEU A 263 3.55 -16.52 -16.96
C LEU A 263 3.22 -17.71 -17.84
N GLU A 264 3.08 -18.87 -17.22
CA GLU A 264 2.60 -20.06 -17.90
C GLU A 264 1.09 -19.96 -18.13
N VAL A 265 0.69 -20.03 -19.40
CA VAL A 265 -0.71 -19.94 -19.82
C VAL A 265 -1.12 -21.20 -20.57
N ARG A 266 -2.37 -21.62 -20.36
CA ARG A 266 -2.93 -22.77 -21.08
C ARG A 266 -3.39 -22.35 -22.46
N LEU A 267 -3.46 -23.31 -23.37
CA LEU A 267 -3.86 -23.03 -24.76
C LEU A 267 -5.34 -22.60 -24.84
N GLU A 268 -6.17 -23.17 -23.98
CA GLU A 268 -7.59 -22.87 -23.82
C GLU A 268 -7.82 -21.42 -23.38
N ASP A 269 -6.96 -20.89 -22.49
CA ASP A 269 -7.05 -19.51 -22.02
C ASP A 269 -6.71 -18.52 -23.15
N LEU A 270 -5.75 -18.86 -24.01
CA LEU A 270 -5.41 -18.06 -25.21
C LEU A 270 -6.50 -18.11 -26.29
N TYR A 271 -7.30 -19.18 -26.32
CA TYR A 271 -8.38 -19.36 -27.29
C TYR A 271 -9.66 -18.64 -26.84
N ASN A 272 -10.08 -18.88 -25.59
CA ASN A 272 -11.33 -18.34 -25.05
C ASN A 272 -11.17 -16.92 -24.49
N GLY A 273 -9.94 -16.52 -24.15
CA GLY A 273 -9.67 -15.34 -23.33
C GLY A 273 -10.07 -15.57 -21.88
N GLY A 274 -9.50 -14.79 -20.98
CA GLY A 274 -9.80 -14.92 -19.55
C GLY A 274 -8.90 -14.07 -18.66
N VAL A 275 -9.16 -14.12 -17.36
CA VAL A 275 -8.30 -13.52 -16.34
C VAL A 275 -7.43 -14.64 -15.76
N GLN A 276 -6.11 -14.46 -15.79
CA GLN A 276 -5.16 -15.35 -15.15
C GLN A 276 -4.52 -14.63 -13.97
N HIS A 277 -4.48 -15.30 -12.81
CA HIS A 277 -3.85 -14.74 -11.61
C HIS A 277 -2.40 -15.19 -11.53
N ALA A 278 -1.47 -14.23 -11.56
CA ALA A 278 -0.04 -14.48 -11.38
C ALA A 278 0.35 -14.14 -9.94
N GLY A 279 0.73 -15.15 -9.16
CA GLY A 279 1.28 -14.95 -7.82
C GLY A 279 2.74 -14.51 -7.88
N LEU A 280 3.09 -13.43 -7.20
CA LEU A 280 4.44 -12.91 -7.08
C LEU A 280 4.78 -12.66 -5.61
N GLN A 281 5.96 -13.11 -5.19
CA GLN A 281 6.56 -12.69 -3.93
C GLN A 281 7.41 -11.45 -4.15
N ARG A 282 7.10 -10.38 -3.43
CA ARG A 282 7.89 -9.15 -3.49
C ARG A 282 8.24 -8.62 -2.11
N ARG A 283 9.33 -7.88 -2.04
CA ARG A 283 9.75 -7.18 -0.83
C ARG A 283 9.15 -5.77 -0.82
N VAL A 284 8.54 -5.40 0.30
CA VAL A 284 7.97 -4.06 0.53
C VAL A 284 8.54 -3.44 1.79
N VAL A 285 8.70 -2.11 1.80
CA VAL A 285 9.26 -1.38 2.95
C VAL A 285 8.22 -1.29 4.06
N CYS A 286 8.59 -1.65 5.28
CA CYS A 286 7.68 -1.66 6.42
C CYS A 286 7.67 -0.31 7.14
N ARG A 287 6.67 0.52 6.84
CA ARG A 287 6.44 1.83 7.49
C ARG A 287 6.31 1.72 9.02
N GLY A 288 5.58 0.73 9.53
CA GLY A 288 5.38 0.55 10.97
C GLY A 288 6.70 0.35 11.74
N CYS A 289 7.70 -0.29 11.12
CA CYS A 289 9.00 -0.51 11.73
C CYS A 289 9.93 0.70 11.66
N ARG A 290 9.71 1.62 10.71
CA ARG A 290 10.36 2.93 10.69
C ARG A 290 9.97 3.76 11.91
N ALA A 291 8.66 3.81 12.22
CA ALA A 291 8.14 4.60 13.33
C ALA A 291 8.34 3.92 14.70
N ARG A 292 8.23 2.58 14.76
CA ARG A 292 8.28 1.79 16.01
C ARG A 292 9.06 0.48 15.83
N PRO A 293 10.41 0.54 15.76
CA PRO A 293 11.24 -0.63 15.48
C PRO A 293 11.20 -1.71 16.57
N GLU A 294 10.85 -1.33 17.80
CA GLU A 294 10.77 -2.25 18.96
C GLU A 294 9.46 -3.04 19.02
N SER A 295 8.51 -2.75 18.13
CA SER A 295 7.21 -3.43 18.16
C SER A 295 7.35 -4.94 17.86
N PRO A 296 6.53 -5.82 18.50
CA PRO A 296 6.61 -7.27 18.28
C PRO A 296 6.41 -7.67 16.81
N LYS A 297 5.61 -6.90 16.07
CA LYS A 297 5.33 -7.08 14.63
C LYS A 297 6.57 -6.89 13.76
N CYS A 298 7.58 -6.16 14.23
CA CYS A 298 8.82 -5.90 13.48
C CYS A 298 9.85 -7.03 13.56
N ARG A 299 9.61 -8.09 14.34
CA ARG A 299 10.52 -9.24 14.46
C ARG A 299 10.59 -10.07 13.17
N VAL A 300 9.52 -10.11 12.38
CA VAL A 300 9.47 -10.81 11.09
C VAL A 300 10.07 -9.99 9.94
N CYS A 301 10.32 -8.70 10.15
CA CYS A 301 10.87 -7.81 9.14
C CYS A 301 12.41 -7.87 9.16
N SER A 302 13.01 -8.10 8.00
CA SER A 302 14.46 -8.10 7.80
C SER A 302 14.97 -6.70 7.46
N ARG A 303 16.30 -6.49 7.44
CA ARG A 303 16.87 -5.23 6.94
C ARG A 303 16.62 -5.09 5.44
N CYS A 304 16.26 -3.89 5.00
CA CYS A 304 16.13 -3.61 3.57
C CYS A 304 17.49 -3.68 2.84
N PRO A 305 17.49 -3.78 1.50
CA PRO A 305 18.70 -3.60 0.70
C PRO A 305 19.33 -2.22 0.92
N ASN A 306 20.62 -2.09 0.58
CA ASN A 306 21.34 -0.82 0.71
C ASN A 306 20.66 0.31 -0.06
N GLU A 307 20.71 1.51 0.51
CA GLU A 307 20.27 2.76 -0.11
C GLU A 307 21.41 3.35 -0.94
N VAL A 308 21.12 3.84 -2.14
CA VAL A 308 22.10 4.59 -2.94
C VAL A 308 22.01 6.06 -2.54
N ARG A 309 23.06 6.59 -1.89
CA ARG A 309 23.14 8.00 -1.48
C ARG A 309 24.26 8.72 -2.24
N MET A 310 24.06 9.99 -2.56
CA MET A 310 25.10 10.85 -3.12
C MET A 310 26.04 11.28 -1.98
N ALA A 311 27.27 10.78 -2.00
CA ALA A 311 28.32 11.17 -1.06
C ALA A 311 29.29 12.15 -1.73
N HIS A 312 29.73 13.18 -0.99
CA HIS A 312 30.85 14.03 -1.39
C HIS A 312 32.15 13.30 -1.07
N VAL A 313 32.73 12.64 -2.06
CA VAL A 313 34.01 11.95 -1.92
C VAL A 313 35.12 12.92 -2.27
N GLN A 314 36.07 13.13 -1.34
CA GLN A 314 37.23 13.96 -1.59
C GLN A 314 38.22 13.20 -2.48
N VAL A 315 38.31 13.57 -3.75
CA VAL A 315 39.23 12.96 -4.73
C VAL A 315 40.61 13.60 -4.73
N GLY A 316 40.78 14.73 -4.03
CA GLY A 316 42.05 15.41 -3.84
C GLY A 316 41.95 16.59 -2.86
N PRO A 317 43.06 17.25 -2.49
CA PRO A 317 43.03 18.45 -1.65
C PRO A 317 42.14 19.53 -2.28
N GLY A 318 41.01 19.85 -1.64
CA GLY A 318 40.05 20.85 -2.12
C GLY A 318 39.13 20.43 -3.27
N MET A 319 39.17 19.16 -3.72
CA MET A 319 38.32 18.63 -4.79
C MET A 319 37.34 17.58 -4.23
N PHE A 320 36.04 17.90 -4.24
CA PHE A 320 34.96 16.98 -3.89
C PHE A 320 34.21 16.55 -5.15
N MET A 321 34.06 15.24 -5.34
CA MET A 321 33.20 14.68 -6.38
C MET A 321 31.93 14.14 -5.73
N GLN A 322 30.77 14.42 -6.33
CA GLN A 322 29.53 13.73 -5.98
C GLN A 322 29.54 12.35 -6.61
N GLN A 323 29.65 11.30 -5.80
CA GLN A 323 29.58 9.91 -6.24
C GLN A 323 28.43 9.19 -5.54
N GLN A 324 27.75 8.31 -6.27
CA GLN A 324 26.74 7.42 -5.68
C GLN A 324 27.45 6.32 -4.89
N GLN A 325 27.10 6.19 -3.60
CA GLN A 325 27.61 5.17 -2.71
C GLN A 325 26.45 4.39 -2.09
N GLU A 326 26.59 3.08 -2.02
CA GLU A 326 25.66 2.23 -1.29
C GLU A 326 25.89 2.35 0.23
N VAL A 327 24.86 2.76 0.95
CA VAL A 327 24.85 2.89 2.40
C VAL A 327 23.85 1.89 2.96
N ALA A 328 24.19 1.22 4.06
CA ALA A 328 23.28 0.29 4.72
C ALA A 328 21.96 1.01 5.09
N SER A 329 20.83 0.45 4.68
CA SER A 329 19.52 1.05 4.94
C SER A 329 19.22 1.03 6.43
N LYS A 330 18.58 2.11 6.92
CA LYS A 330 18.02 2.14 8.28
C LYS A 330 16.67 1.42 8.36
N GLU A 331 16.03 1.23 7.22
CA GLU A 331 14.69 0.67 7.09
C GLU A 331 14.63 -0.85 7.21
N ARG A 332 13.43 -1.34 7.55
CA ARG A 332 13.11 -2.77 7.54
C ARG A 332 12.08 -3.10 6.48
N CYS A 333 12.19 -4.30 5.93
CA CYS A 333 11.37 -4.78 4.83
C CYS A 333 10.63 -6.06 5.23
N LYS A 334 9.42 -6.23 4.70
CA LYS A 334 8.63 -7.47 4.79
C LYS A 334 8.50 -8.09 3.40
N THR A 335 8.44 -9.42 3.34
CA THR A 335 8.08 -10.14 2.12
C THR A 335 6.57 -10.32 2.09
N GLU A 336 5.95 -9.98 0.97
CA GLU A 336 4.49 -10.04 0.77
C GLU A 336 4.17 -10.80 -0.52
N ASP A 337 3.19 -11.70 -0.42
CA ASP A 337 2.60 -12.39 -1.57
C ASP A 337 1.58 -11.46 -2.23
N THR A 338 1.83 -11.03 -3.46
CA THR A 338 0.92 -10.18 -4.25
C THR A 338 0.43 -10.97 -5.45
N THR A 339 -0.88 -10.93 -5.72
CA THR A 339 -1.47 -11.50 -6.93
C THR A 339 -1.71 -10.40 -7.97
N ILE A 340 -1.27 -10.65 -9.20
CA ILE A 340 -1.48 -9.76 -10.34
C ILE A 340 -2.56 -10.39 -11.23
N ASP A 341 -3.62 -9.63 -11.49
CA ASP A 341 -4.69 -10.05 -12.41
C ASP A 341 -4.28 -9.71 -13.83
N VAL A 342 -3.99 -10.74 -14.61
CA VAL A 342 -3.51 -10.63 -15.98
C VAL A 342 -4.66 -10.93 -16.92
N GLN A 343 -5.10 -9.91 -17.66
CA GLN A 343 -6.11 -10.08 -18.70
C GLN A 343 -5.47 -10.72 -19.94
N ILE A 344 -5.87 -11.95 -20.25
CA ILE A 344 -5.46 -12.67 -21.45
C ILE A 344 -6.50 -12.44 -22.53
N GLU A 345 -6.08 -11.74 -23.58
CA GLU A 345 -6.90 -11.51 -24.76
C GLU A 345 -6.81 -12.71 -25.73
N LYS A 346 -7.88 -12.89 -26.51
CA LYS A 346 -7.95 -13.95 -27.51
C LYS A 346 -6.86 -13.78 -28.55
N GLY A 347 -6.18 -14.88 -28.89
CA GLY A 347 -5.16 -14.89 -29.95
C GLY A 347 -3.80 -14.33 -29.53
N MET A 348 -3.62 -13.89 -28.27
CA MET A 348 -2.32 -13.47 -27.72
C MET A 348 -1.21 -14.46 -28.05
N ARG A 349 -0.03 -13.95 -28.41
CA ARG A 349 1.07 -14.80 -28.94
C ARG A 349 2.02 -15.22 -27.82
N ARG A 350 2.73 -16.33 -28.06
CA ARG A 350 3.83 -16.75 -27.17
C ARG A 350 4.91 -15.67 -27.17
N GLY A 351 5.45 -15.36 -26.00
CA GLY A 351 6.53 -14.40 -25.82
C GLY A 351 6.08 -12.94 -25.76
N GLU A 352 4.77 -12.67 -25.84
CA GLU A 352 4.21 -11.33 -25.62
C GLU A 352 4.49 -10.89 -24.17
N LYS A 353 4.89 -9.64 -24.00
CA LYS A 353 5.31 -9.06 -22.72
C LYS A 353 4.23 -8.13 -22.18
N LEU A 354 3.80 -8.37 -20.95
CA LEU A 354 2.84 -7.56 -20.22
C LEU A 354 3.57 -6.83 -19.09
N SER A 355 3.52 -5.51 -19.07
CA SER A 355 4.24 -4.68 -18.09
C SER A 355 3.29 -4.15 -17.02
N PHE A 356 3.62 -4.42 -15.76
CA PHE A 356 2.91 -3.94 -14.58
C PHE A 356 3.80 -2.95 -13.83
N PRO A 357 3.60 -1.63 -14.00
CA PRO A 357 4.47 -0.62 -13.40
C PRO A 357 4.34 -0.63 -11.87
N ARG A 358 5.47 -0.39 -11.17
CA ARG A 358 5.55 -0.24 -9.71
C ARG A 358 5.19 -1.51 -8.91
N MET A 359 5.16 -2.66 -9.55
CA MET A 359 4.88 -3.94 -8.90
C MET A 359 6.15 -4.72 -8.52
N ALA A 360 7.34 -4.23 -8.86
CA ALA A 360 8.60 -4.86 -8.48
C ALA A 360 8.92 -4.69 -6.99
N GLU A 361 10.10 -5.15 -6.57
CA GLU A 361 10.57 -4.96 -5.20
C GLU A 361 10.77 -3.49 -4.86
N GLU A 362 10.37 -3.10 -3.65
CA GLU A 362 10.58 -1.75 -3.13
C GLU A 362 11.96 -1.61 -2.48
N ARG A 363 12.57 -0.44 -2.68
CA ARG A 363 13.78 -0.02 -1.96
C ARG A 363 13.54 1.34 -1.29
N PRO A 364 14.12 1.60 -0.10
CA PRO A 364 13.92 2.86 0.59
C PRO A 364 14.34 4.06 -0.27
N GLY A 365 13.43 5.02 -0.45
CA GLY A 365 13.69 6.26 -1.20
C GLY A 365 13.81 6.10 -2.72
N GLN A 366 13.40 4.95 -3.27
CA GLN A 366 13.42 4.65 -4.70
C GLN A 366 12.01 4.33 -5.20
N LEU A 367 11.68 4.71 -6.43
CA LEU A 367 10.44 4.25 -7.07
C LEU A 367 10.62 2.79 -7.50
N PRO A 368 9.69 1.86 -7.20
CA PRO A 368 9.81 0.48 -7.60
C PRO A 368 9.78 0.34 -9.13
N GLY A 369 10.49 -0.68 -9.61
CA GLY A 369 10.47 -1.09 -11.01
C GLY A 369 9.13 -1.68 -11.44
N SER A 370 9.11 -2.20 -12.66
CA SER A 370 7.96 -2.82 -13.30
C SER A 370 8.13 -4.34 -13.31
N VAL A 371 7.04 -5.09 -13.15
CA VAL A 371 7.05 -6.54 -13.39
C VAL A 371 6.68 -6.78 -14.84
N VAL A 372 7.55 -7.43 -15.59
CA VAL A 372 7.35 -7.76 -16.99
C VAL A 372 7.06 -9.25 -17.10
N LEU A 373 5.78 -9.59 -17.30
CA LEU A 373 5.32 -10.95 -17.47
C LEU A 373 5.43 -11.35 -18.94
N THR A 374 6.26 -12.33 -19.25
CA THR A 374 6.37 -12.91 -20.60
C THR A 374 5.50 -14.16 -20.69
N LEU A 375 4.57 -14.18 -21.64
CA LEU A 375 3.67 -15.32 -21.83
C LEU A 375 4.43 -16.54 -22.36
N GLN A 376 4.34 -17.65 -21.63
CA GLN A 376 4.83 -18.96 -22.07
C GLN A 376 3.66 -19.94 -22.18
N LEU A 377 3.53 -20.54 -23.36
CA LEU A 377 2.48 -21.53 -23.60
C LEU A 377 2.85 -22.85 -22.90
N GLN A 378 1.96 -23.33 -22.04
CA GLN A 378 2.07 -24.68 -21.47
C GLN A 378 1.90 -25.73 -22.56
N LYS A 379 2.64 -26.82 -22.44
CA LYS A 379 2.53 -27.95 -23.37
C LYS A 379 1.16 -28.61 -23.18
N HIS A 380 0.30 -28.46 -24.18
CA HIS A 380 -1.01 -29.07 -24.18
C HIS A 380 -0.92 -30.54 -24.68
N PRO A 381 -1.71 -31.49 -24.13
CA PRO A 381 -1.59 -32.92 -24.44
C PRO A 381 -2.01 -33.34 -25.85
N LYS A 382 -2.92 -32.60 -26.50
CA LYS A 382 -3.47 -32.96 -27.83
C LYS A 382 -3.06 -31.98 -28.92
N PHE A 383 -3.34 -30.70 -28.70
CA PHE A 383 -3.03 -29.61 -29.62
C PHE A 383 -1.63 -29.00 -29.39
N GLU A 384 -0.98 -28.62 -30.49
CA GLU A 384 0.23 -27.81 -30.53
C GLU A 384 -0.05 -26.58 -31.40
N ARG A 385 0.13 -25.38 -30.85
CA ARG A 385 -0.06 -24.13 -31.60
C ARG A 385 1.17 -23.79 -32.42
N ARG A 386 1.00 -23.50 -33.72
CA ARG A 386 2.06 -22.94 -34.58
C ARG A 386 1.53 -21.73 -35.34
N GLY A 387 1.97 -20.55 -34.93
CA GLY A 387 1.38 -19.29 -35.42
C GLY A 387 -0.08 -19.20 -34.99
N ASP A 388 -0.96 -19.06 -35.96
CA ASP A 388 -2.41 -18.99 -35.76
C ASP A 388 -3.10 -20.34 -36.07
N ASP A 389 -2.35 -21.35 -36.53
CA ASP A 389 -2.85 -22.69 -36.80
C ASP A 389 -2.67 -23.63 -35.59
N LEU A 390 -3.57 -24.59 -35.49
CA LEU A 390 -3.52 -25.66 -34.49
C LEU A 390 -3.08 -26.96 -35.14
N HIS A 391 -2.17 -27.68 -34.52
CA HIS A 391 -1.73 -29.00 -34.95
C HIS A 391 -2.23 -30.06 -33.98
N LEU A 392 -2.80 -31.13 -34.50
CA LEU A 392 -3.21 -32.30 -33.73
C LEU A 392 -2.60 -33.54 -34.36
N ALA A 393 -1.83 -34.30 -33.59
CA ALA A 393 -1.35 -35.61 -34.00
C ALA A 393 -2.46 -36.64 -33.75
N LEU A 394 -2.97 -37.23 -34.83
CA LEU A 394 -4.03 -38.22 -34.76
C LEU A 394 -3.49 -39.60 -35.09
N GLN A 395 -3.66 -40.52 -34.15
CA GLN A 395 -3.30 -41.92 -34.34
C GLN A 395 -4.45 -42.68 -35.00
N VAL A 396 -4.15 -43.30 -36.14
CA VAL A 396 -5.11 -44.07 -36.95
C VAL A 396 -4.51 -45.46 -37.20
N SER A 397 -5.30 -46.53 -37.04
CA SER A 397 -4.80 -47.88 -37.32
C SER A 397 -4.62 -48.11 -38.82
N LEU A 398 -3.77 -49.07 -39.21
CA LEU A 398 -3.58 -49.42 -40.63
C LEU A 398 -4.91 -49.72 -41.34
N ARG A 399 -5.81 -50.48 -40.70
CA ARG A 399 -7.15 -50.81 -41.23
C ARG A 399 -7.98 -49.56 -41.49
N GLU A 400 -8.04 -48.67 -40.52
CA GLU A 400 -8.75 -47.38 -40.62
C GLU A 400 -8.14 -46.47 -41.68
N SER A 401 -6.81 -46.49 -41.85
CA SER A 401 -6.15 -45.70 -42.90
C SER A 401 -6.53 -46.16 -44.31
N LEU A 402 -6.83 -47.45 -44.50
CA LEU A 402 -7.17 -48.04 -45.80
C LEU A 402 -8.67 -47.94 -46.12
N LEU A 403 -9.53 -48.22 -45.14
CA LEU A 403 -10.98 -48.29 -45.31
C LEU A 403 -11.69 -46.94 -45.09
N GLY A 404 -10.96 -45.95 -44.60
CA GLY A 404 -11.52 -44.70 -44.09
C GLY A 404 -11.83 -44.77 -42.60
N TRP A 405 -11.93 -43.59 -42.00
CA TRP A 405 -12.08 -43.41 -40.55
C TRP A 405 -12.86 -42.15 -40.25
N SER A 406 -13.48 -42.12 -39.08
CA SER A 406 -14.14 -40.95 -38.51
C SER A 406 -13.89 -40.93 -37.01
N ARG A 407 -13.55 -39.76 -36.46
CA ARG A 407 -13.34 -39.54 -35.02
C ARG A 407 -13.93 -38.21 -34.59
N THR A 408 -14.47 -38.20 -33.39
CA THR A 408 -14.92 -36.97 -32.72
C THR A 408 -13.78 -36.41 -31.88
N VAL A 409 -13.37 -35.19 -32.19
CA VAL A 409 -12.34 -34.44 -31.45
C VAL A 409 -13.04 -33.34 -30.65
N ARG A 410 -12.69 -33.18 -29.37
CA ARG A 410 -13.12 -32.02 -28.57
C ARG A 410 -12.14 -30.88 -28.78
N HIS A 411 -12.64 -29.72 -29.19
CA HIS A 411 -11.87 -28.50 -29.38
C HIS A 411 -11.63 -27.76 -28.03
N LEU A 412 -10.93 -26.63 -28.05
CA LEU A 412 -10.48 -25.81 -26.91
C LEU A 412 -11.61 -24.99 -26.26
N ASP A 413 -12.69 -24.70 -26.97
CA ASP A 413 -13.95 -24.14 -26.45
C ASP A 413 -14.92 -25.22 -25.93
N GLY A 414 -14.61 -26.49 -26.18
CA GLY A 414 -15.42 -27.62 -25.77
C GLY A 414 -16.43 -28.12 -26.81
N HIS A 415 -16.54 -27.51 -28.00
CA HIS A 415 -17.36 -28.11 -29.06
C HIS A 415 -16.71 -29.38 -29.62
N THR A 416 -17.55 -30.23 -30.18
CA THR A 416 -17.14 -31.49 -30.78
C THR A 416 -17.08 -31.36 -32.29
N LEU A 417 -15.90 -31.62 -32.85
CA LEU A 417 -15.63 -31.64 -34.28
C LEU A 417 -15.59 -33.10 -34.77
N GLU A 418 -16.38 -33.43 -35.77
CA GLU A 418 -16.27 -34.71 -36.47
C GLU A 418 -15.27 -34.59 -37.61
N VAL A 419 -14.17 -35.34 -37.51
CA VAL A 419 -13.11 -35.35 -38.52
C VAL A 419 -12.95 -36.76 -39.05
N GLY A 420 -12.74 -36.89 -40.36
CA GLY A 420 -12.61 -38.19 -40.98
C GLY A 420 -12.22 -38.11 -42.45
N SER A 421 -11.80 -39.26 -42.97
CA SER A 421 -11.53 -39.46 -44.39
C SER A 421 -12.23 -40.73 -44.83
N ARG A 422 -12.89 -40.70 -46.00
CA ARG A 422 -13.55 -41.87 -46.59
C ARG A 422 -12.63 -42.72 -47.47
N GLY A 423 -11.42 -42.24 -47.74
CA GLY A 423 -10.46 -42.90 -48.64
C GLY A 423 -9.13 -43.24 -47.96
N VAL A 424 -8.20 -43.79 -48.74
CA VAL A 424 -6.87 -44.17 -48.25
C VAL A 424 -6.13 -42.94 -47.74
N THR A 425 -5.79 -42.95 -46.45
CA THR A 425 -5.05 -41.88 -45.77
C THR A 425 -3.58 -42.29 -45.66
N ARG A 426 -2.70 -41.48 -46.23
CA ARG A 426 -1.25 -41.77 -46.24
C ARG A 426 -0.64 -41.51 -44.85
N PRO A 427 0.40 -42.26 -44.46
CA PRO A 427 1.19 -41.92 -43.28
C PRO A 427 1.73 -40.49 -43.38
N LEU A 428 1.69 -39.73 -42.27
CA LEU A 428 2.11 -38.33 -42.17
C LEU A 428 1.32 -37.36 -43.05
N GLN A 429 0.23 -37.80 -43.68
CA GLN A 429 -0.67 -36.91 -44.39
C GLN A 429 -1.25 -35.88 -43.41
N VAL A 430 -1.24 -34.62 -43.84
CA VAL A 430 -1.85 -33.51 -43.10
C VAL A 430 -3.22 -33.23 -43.70
N LEU A 431 -4.27 -33.43 -42.91
CA LEU A 431 -5.63 -33.03 -43.28
C LEU A 431 -5.91 -31.66 -42.67
N ARG A 432 -6.51 -30.77 -43.47
CA ARG A 432 -6.79 -29.39 -43.06
C ARG A 432 -8.28 -29.21 -42.85
N VAL A 433 -8.67 -28.78 -41.64
CA VAL A 433 -10.02 -28.34 -41.32
C VAL A 433 -9.98 -26.82 -41.22
N ARG A 434 -10.75 -26.15 -42.08
CA ARG A 434 -10.72 -24.69 -42.21
C ARG A 434 -11.46 -24.02 -41.07
N GLY A 435 -10.90 -22.93 -40.54
CA GLY A 435 -11.58 -22.08 -39.55
C GLY A 435 -11.67 -22.68 -38.14
N GLU A 436 -10.90 -23.73 -37.86
CA GLU A 436 -10.86 -24.42 -36.56
C GLU A 436 -9.48 -24.26 -35.86
N GLY A 437 -8.69 -23.25 -36.25
CA GLY A 437 -7.41 -22.91 -35.64
C GLY A 437 -7.53 -21.95 -34.46
N MET A 438 -6.48 -21.19 -34.14
CA MET A 438 -6.53 -20.16 -33.11
C MET A 438 -7.22 -18.89 -33.61
N PRO A 439 -7.87 -18.11 -32.73
CA PRO A 439 -8.35 -16.77 -33.09
C PRO A 439 -7.18 -15.85 -33.44
N LEU A 440 -7.36 -15.02 -34.46
CA LEU A 440 -6.40 -14.01 -34.86
C LEU A 440 -6.35 -12.86 -33.84
N ARG A 441 -5.15 -12.30 -33.63
CA ARG A 441 -4.93 -11.20 -32.65
C ARG A 441 -5.70 -9.93 -33.02
N ASP A 442 -5.64 -9.55 -34.28
CA ASP A 442 -6.22 -8.29 -34.79
C ASP A 442 -7.72 -8.42 -35.08
N ASP A 443 -8.18 -9.62 -35.43
CA ASP A 443 -9.59 -9.93 -35.68
C ASP A 443 -9.99 -11.23 -34.94
N PRO A 444 -10.48 -11.12 -33.69
CA PRO A 444 -10.87 -12.29 -32.89
C PRO A 444 -12.07 -13.07 -33.43
N ALA A 445 -12.78 -12.57 -34.46
CA ALA A 445 -13.87 -13.29 -35.11
C ALA A 445 -13.37 -14.28 -36.18
N SER A 446 -12.16 -14.04 -36.69
CA SER A 446 -11.51 -14.91 -37.66
C SER A 446 -10.59 -15.92 -36.97
N PHE A 447 -10.57 -17.13 -37.49
CA PHE A 447 -9.79 -18.25 -36.95
C PHE A 447 -8.81 -18.78 -38.00
N GLY A 448 -7.66 -19.28 -37.55
CA GLY A 448 -6.75 -20.07 -38.38
C GLY A 448 -7.31 -21.44 -38.75
N ASP A 449 -6.45 -22.34 -39.20
CA ASP A 449 -6.82 -23.70 -39.59
C ASP A 449 -6.37 -24.75 -38.56
N LEU A 450 -7.11 -25.87 -38.48
CA LEU A 450 -6.70 -27.06 -37.74
C LEU A 450 -6.04 -28.07 -38.70
N LEU A 451 -4.79 -28.38 -38.44
CA LEU A 451 -3.94 -29.29 -39.20
C LEU A 451 -3.81 -30.63 -38.45
N LEU A 452 -4.52 -31.64 -38.95
CA LEU A 452 -4.49 -33.00 -38.42
C LEU A 452 -3.34 -33.77 -39.08
N ARG A 453 -2.28 -34.07 -38.33
CA ARG A 453 -1.19 -34.93 -38.80
C ARG A 453 -1.54 -36.38 -38.48
N VAL A 454 -1.71 -37.20 -39.51
CA VAL A 454 -2.08 -38.61 -39.34
C VAL A 454 -0.85 -39.47 -39.12
N GLU A 455 -0.82 -40.15 -37.97
CA GLU A 455 0.18 -41.16 -37.62
C GLU A 455 -0.45 -42.54 -37.72
N VAL A 456 0.03 -43.34 -38.70
CA VAL A 456 -0.52 -44.67 -38.94
C VAL A 456 0.17 -45.68 -38.02
N LEU A 457 -0.61 -46.31 -37.15
CA LEU A 457 -0.16 -47.37 -36.27
C LEU A 457 -0.28 -48.73 -36.98
N PHE A 458 0.87 -49.39 -37.12
CA PHE A 458 0.95 -50.74 -37.67
C PHE A 458 0.75 -51.78 -36.55
N PRO A 459 0.00 -52.86 -36.81
CA PRO A 459 -0.05 -53.97 -35.87
C PRO A 459 1.35 -54.60 -35.72
N PRO A 460 1.77 -54.98 -34.51
CA PRO A 460 3.12 -55.50 -34.28
C PRO A 460 3.37 -56.84 -34.97
N GLN A 461 2.32 -57.66 -35.16
CA GLN A 461 2.37 -58.94 -35.86
C GLN A 461 1.04 -59.19 -36.59
N LEU A 462 1.09 -59.98 -37.67
CA LEU A 462 -0.07 -60.45 -38.43
C LEU A 462 -0.20 -61.97 -38.30
N SER A 463 -1.43 -62.46 -38.08
CA SER A 463 -1.75 -63.89 -38.12
C SER A 463 -1.65 -64.43 -39.56
N GLU A 464 -1.50 -65.75 -39.73
CA GLU A 464 -1.43 -66.37 -41.07
C GLU A 464 -2.65 -66.04 -41.93
N ALA A 465 -3.85 -66.08 -41.35
CA ALA A 465 -5.08 -65.70 -42.04
C ALA A 465 -5.07 -64.22 -42.49
N GLN A 466 -4.54 -63.32 -41.67
CA GLN A 466 -4.40 -61.91 -42.03
C GLN A 466 -3.34 -61.69 -43.11
N ARG A 467 -2.21 -62.43 -43.08
CA ARG A 467 -1.18 -62.35 -44.12
C ARG A 467 -1.72 -62.81 -45.47
N ALA A 468 -2.45 -63.92 -45.50
CA ALA A 468 -3.11 -64.41 -46.72
C ALA A 468 -4.12 -63.39 -47.27
N ALA A 469 -4.93 -62.78 -46.40
CA ALA A 469 -5.89 -61.76 -46.79
C ALA A 469 -5.23 -60.49 -47.35
N VAL A 470 -4.13 -60.02 -46.75
CA VAL A 470 -3.37 -58.87 -47.25
C VAL A 470 -2.71 -59.19 -48.60
N ALA A 471 -2.12 -60.38 -48.75
CA ALA A 471 -1.50 -60.81 -50.00
C ALA A 471 -2.51 -60.89 -51.16
N GLY A 472 -3.74 -61.34 -50.89
CA GLY A 472 -4.81 -61.35 -51.89
C GLY A 472 -5.44 -59.98 -52.18
N ALA A 473 -5.33 -59.02 -51.26
CA ALA A 473 -5.94 -57.69 -51.42
C ALA A 473 -5.06 -56.69 -52.20
N PHE A 474 -3.74 -56.91 -52.24
CA PHE A 474 -2.78 -56.03 -52.91
C PHE A 474 -2.01 -56.80 -53.98
N GLU A 475 -2.60 -56.96 -55.16
CA GLU A 475 -2.03 -57.75 -56.28
C GLU A 475 -0.78 -57.10 -56.93
N GLN A 476 -0.57 -55.79 -56.73
CA GLN A 476 0.55 -55.04 -57.32
C GLN A 476 1.17 -54.06 -56.31
N ASP A 477 2.50 -54.09 -56.20
CA ASP A 477 3.25 -53.08 -55.45
C ASP A 477 3.06 -51.69 -56.11
N PRO A 478 2.87 -50.61 -55.34
CA PRO A 478 2.87 -49.27 -55.91
C PRO A 478 4.22 -48.98 -56.58
N PRO A 479 4.26 -48.15 -57.65
CA PRO A 479 5.49 -47.83 -58.35
C PRO A 479 6.51 -47.25 -57.37
N ARG A 480 7.64 -47.94 -57.20
CA ARG A 480 8.74 -47.47 -56.37
C ARG A 480 9.41 -46.30 -57.11
N ALA A 481 9.57 -45.18 -56.42
CA ALA A 481 10.55 -44.19 -56.88
C ALA A 481 11.92 -44.86 -56.79
N GLU A 482 12.67 -44.87 -57.91
CA GLU A 482 14.06 -45.30 -57.89
C GLU A 482 14.81 -44.43 -56.87
N LEU A 483 15.57 -45.08 -55.97
CA LEU A 483 16.28 -44.46 -54.85
C LEU A 483 17.52 -43.70 -55.32
#